data_AF-A0AAX6MS65-F1
#
_entry.id   AF-A0AAX6MS65-F1
#
_cell.length_a   1.000
_cell.length_b   1.000
_cell.length_c   1.000
_cell.angle_alpha   90.00
_cell.angle_beta   90.00
_cell.angle_gamma   90.00
#
_symmetry.space_group_name_H-M   'P 1'
#
loop_
_entity.id
_entity.type
_entity.pdbx_description
1 polymer ?
#
loop_
_entity_poly.entity_id
_entity_poly.type
_entity_poly.pdbx_seq_one_letter_code
_entity_poly.pdbx_strand_id
1 'polypeptide(L)'
;MHRQSRELDLRRRRLAAEAGRQRAAAARPLQVITTKPAPLSEADVAGLGRLATLPNEIIIMVFDSCSLRSLMRLERVNKAAKKFVSFLQDIDYIRETAKGIVQRAVSHYRKFMFTILKITAYHGLRYLLTTFTCETCGKPGSFRMIKVKVLCDECQNSKKQLEL
;
A
#
# COMPACT_ATOMS: atom_id res chain seq x y z
N MET A 1 -33.74 5.65 28.93
CA MET A 1 -33.51 4.37 28.20
C MET A 1 -33.17 4.50 26.71
N HIS A 2 -33.51 5.58 25.98
CA HIS A 2 -33.26 5.66 24.52
C HIS A 2 -31.80 5.85 24.07
N ARG A 3 -30.92 6.36 24.95
CA ARG A 3 -29.52 6.66 24.61
C ARG A 3 -28.67 5.40 24.44
N GLN A 4 -28.83 4.43 25.36
CA GLN A 4 -28.13 3.13 25.31
C GLN A 4 -28.56 2.28 24.11
N SER A 5 -29.84 2.32 23.74
CA SER A 5 -30.35 1.59 22.57
C SER A 5 -29.76 2.12 21.25
N ARG A 6 -29.68 3.45 21.09
CA ARG A 6 -29.01 4.07 19.92
C ARG A 6 -27.52 3.74 19.84
N GLU A 7 -26.84 3.64 20.98
CA GLU A 7 -25.41 3.32 21.03
C GLU A 7 -25.13 1.86 20.65
N LEU A 8 -26.00 0.94 21.09
CA LEU A 8 -25.97 -0.46 20.71
C LEU A 8 -26.23 -0.66 19.20
N ASP A 9 -27.18 0.08 18.63
CA ASP A 9 -27.47 0.04 17.19
C ASP A 9 -26.30 0.58 16.36
N LEU A 10 -25.65 1.66 16.81
CA LEU A 10 -24.45 2.18 16.19
C LEU A 10 -23.29 1.18 16.24
N ARG A 11 -23.10 0.49 17.38
CA ARG A 11 -22.12 -0.59 17.51
C ARG A 11 -22.42 -1.75 16.55
N ARG A 12 -23.68 -2.21 16.49
CA ARG A 12 -24.10 -3.27 15.56
C ARG A 12 -23.86 -2.89 14.10
N ARG A 13 -24.19 -1.66 13.69
CA ARG A 13 -23.94 -1.19 12.33
C ARG A 13 -22.46 -1.12 12.00
N ARG A 14 -21.61 -0.70 12.95
CA ARG A 14 -20.15 -0.72 12.78
C ARG A 14 -19.63 -2.13 12.61
N LEU A 15 -20.03 -3.06 13.49
CA LEU A 15 -19.65 -4.47 13.39
C LEU A 15 -20.13 -5.11 12.09
N ALA A 16 -21.33 -4.81 11.62
CA ALA A 16 -21.86 -5.31 10.35
C ALA A 16 -21.10 -4.75 9.14
N ALA A 17 -20.79 -3.45 9.13
CA ALA A 17 -19.97 -2.83 8.09
C ALA A 17 -18.53 -3.38 8.09
N GLU A 18 -18.00 -3.69 9.27
CA GLU A 18 -16.68 -4.26 9.46
C GLU A 18 -16.62 -5.73 9.03
N ALA A 19 -17.61 -6.54 9.39
CA ALA A 19 -17.77 -7.89 8.88
C ALA A 19 -17.97 -7.90 7.35
N GLY A 20 -18.67 -6.91 6.80
CA GLY A 20 -18.77 -6.70 5.36
C GLY A 20 -17.42 -6.38 4.70
N ARG A 21 -16.61 -5.52 5.33
CA ARG A 21 -15.24 -5.22 4.87
C ARG A 21 -14.29 -6.41 4.99
N GLN A 22 -14.37 -7.17 6.09
CA GLN A 22 -13.58 -8.37 6.31
C GLN A 22 -13.96 -9.47 5.32
N ARG A 23 -15.26 -9.68 5.07
CA ARG A 23 -15.73 -10.58 4.00
C ARG A 23 -15.29 -10.10 2.62
N ALA A 24 -15.37 -8.81 2.32
CA ALA A 24 -14.89 -8.27 1.05
C ALA A 24 -13.36 -8.35 0.90
N ALA A 25 -12.61 -8.31 1.99
CA ALA A 25 -11.16 -8.50 2.00
C ALA A 25 -10.79 -9.99 1.86
N ALA A 26 -11.51 -10.89 2.53
CA ALA A 26 -11.30 -12.33 2.46
C ALA A 26 -11.81 -12.96 1.15
N ALA A 27 -12.89 -12.42 0.58
CA ALA A 27 -13.47 -12.86 -0.69
C ALA A 27 -12.90 -12.10 -1.88
N ARG A 28 -12.06 -11.08 -1.67
CA ARG A 28 -11.25 -10.55 -2.75
C ARG A 28 -10.25 -11.66 -3.09
N PRO A 29 -10.33 -12.25 -4.29
CA PRO A 29 -9.23 -13.08 -4.76
C PRO A 29 -7.97 -12.24 -4.58
N LEU A 30 -6.87 -12.85 -4.14
CA LEU A 30 -5.55 -12.29 -4.40
C LEU A 30 -5.59 -11.93 -5.87
N GLN A 31 -5.76 -10.65 -6.20
CA GLN A 31 -5.69 -10.21 -7.58
C GLN A 31 -4.21 -10.39 -7.89
N VAL A 32 -3.89 -11.60 -8.33
CA VAL A 32 -2.69 -11.89 -9.09
C VAL A 32 -2.90 -11.06 -10.35
N ILE A 33 -2.52 -9.78 -10.28
CA ILE A 33 -2.48 -8.91 -11.44
C ILE A 33 -1.27 -9.41 -12.22
N THR A 34 -1.48 -10.49 -12.98
CA THR A 34 -0.57 -10.97 -14.01
C THR A 34 -0.67 -10.03 -15.21
N THR A 35 -0.36 -8.76 -15.02
CA THR A 35 0.24 -7.99 -16.10
C THR A 35 1.66 -8.52 -16.19
N LYS A 36 1.90 -9.51 -17.05
CA LYS A 36 3.26 -9.89 -17.41
C LYS A 36 3.79 -8.74 -18.27
N PRO A 37 4.66 -7.88 -17.76
CA PRO A 37 5.24 -6.85 -18.60
C PRO A 37 6.08 -7.54 -19.70
N ALA A 38 6.00 -7.03 -20.94
CA ALA A 38 6.76 -7.58 -22.06
C ALA A 38 8.27 -7.61 -21.72
N PRO A 39 9.07 -8.57 -22.18
CA PRO A 39 10.49 -8.63 -21.79
C PRO A 39 11.24 -7.33 -22.12
N LEU A 40 12.09 -6.87 -21.19
CA LEU A 40 12.95 -5.69 -21.38
C LEU A 40 13.99 -5.99 -22.46
N SER A 41 14.08 -5.13 -23.48
CA SER A 41 15.17 -5.17 -24.46
C SER A 41 16.34 -4.26 -24.02
N GLU A 42 17.54 -4.50 -24.53
CA GLU A 42 18.70 -3.62 -24.31
C GLU A 42 18.49 -2.21 -24.88
N ALA A 43 17.58 -2.04 -25.84
CA ALA A 43 17.20 -0.70 -26.33
C ALA A 43 16.34 0.07 -25.31
N ASP A 44 15.73 -0.62 -24.34
CA ASP A 44 14.82 -0.02 -23.36
C ASP A 44 15.53 0.64 -22.17
N VAL A 45 16.83 0.38 -22.00
CA VAL A 45 17.68 1.07 -21.01
C VAL A 45 18.25 2.39 -21.53
N ALA A 46 18.11 2.68 -22.84
CA ALA A 46 18.57 3.92 -23.44
C ALA A 46 17.89 5.13 -22.77
N GLY A 47 18.70 5.95 -22.09
CA GLY A 47 18.21 7.12 -21.33
C GLY A 47 18.21 6.96 -19.81
N LEU A 48 18.60 5.80 -19.25
CA LEU A 48 18.84 5.64 -17.81
C LEU A 48 20.22 6.16 -17.34
N GLY A 49 21.03 6.70 -18.26
CA GLY A 49 22.35 7.24 -17.96
C GLY A 49 23.28 6.15 -17.40
N ARG A 50 23.91 6.41 -16.26
CA ARG A 50 24.82 5.45 -15.60
C ARG A 50 24.14 4.16 -15.14
N LEU A 51 22.81 4.14 -15.00
CA LEU A 51 22.09 2.91 -14.65
C LEU A 51 21.98 1.97 -15.86
N ALA A 52 22.12 2.46 -17.09
CA ALA A 52 22.03 1.63 -18.30
C ALA A 52 23.19 0.64 -18.44
N THR A 53 24.28 0.81 -17.67
CA THR A 53 25.41 -0.14 -17.65
C THR A 53 25.18 -1.31 -16.70
N LEU A 54 24.09 -1.29 -15.92
CA LEU A 54 23.77 -2.33 -14.95
C LEU A 54 22.82 -3.37 -15.58
N PRO A 55 22.85 -4.63 -15.14
CA PRO A 55 21.85 -5.62 -15.52
C PRO A 55 20.43 -5.16 -15.15
N ASN A 56 19.44 -5.54 -15.95
CA ASN A 56 18.05 -5.13 -15.78
C ASN A 56 17.51 -5.46 -14.39
N GLU A 57 17.90 -6.60 -13.83
CA GLU A 57 17.52 -7.06 -12.50
C GLU A 57 18.03 -6.11 -11.41
N ILE A 58 19.26 -5.59 -11.58
CA ILE A 58 19.86 -4.62 -10.65
C ILE A 58 19.10 -3.29 -10.75
N ILE A 59 18.75 -2.84 -11.95
CA ILE A 59 17.96 -1.62 -12.14
C ILE A 59 16.59 -1.76 -11.46
N ILE A 60 15.93 -2.91 -11.62
CA ILE A 60 14.66 -3.21 -10.96
C ILE A 60 14.81 -3.19 -9.43
N MET A 61 15.87 -3.79 -8.87
CA MET A 61 16.14 -3.74 -7.42
C MET A 61 16.38 -2.31 -6.90
N VAL A 62 17.09 -1.48 -7.67
CA VAL A 62 17.29 -0.05 -7.35
C VAL A 62 15.93 0.67 -7.34
N PHE A 63 15.07 0.40 -8.31
CA PHE A 63 13.74 1.00 -8.39
C PHE A 63 12.84 0.51 -7.24
N ASP A 64 12.90 -0.76 -6.89
CA ASP A 64 12.18 -1.38 -5.76
C ASP A 64 12.60 -0.80 -4.40
N SER A 65 13.81 -0.25 -4.32
CA SER A 65 14.35 0.46 -3.17
C SER A 65 13.99 1.95 -3.12
N CYS A 66 13.47 2.51 -4.22
CA CYS A 66 13.03 3.91 -4.26
C CYS A 66 11.65 4.09 -3.62
N SER A 67 11.34 5.29 -3.13
CA SER A 67 9.99 5.62 -2.69
C SER A 67 9.01 5.66 -3.86
N LEU A 68 7.73 5.33 -3.63
CA LEU A 68 6.69 5.46 -4.65
C LEU A 68 6.66 6.87 -5.25
N ARG A 69 6.85 7.91 -4.43
CA ARG A 69 6.90 9.30 -4.91
C ARG A 69 8.06 9.55 -5.88
N SER A 70 9.24 9.00 -5.60
CA SER A 70 10.41 9.12 -6.47
C SER A 70 10.16 8.42 -7.81
N LEU A 71 9.60 7.21 -7.78
CA LEU A 71 9.25 6.45 -8.98
C LEU A 71 8.23 7.19 -9.85
N MET A 72 7.17 7.75 -9.23
CA MET A 72 6.15 8.54 -9.93
C MET A 72 6.69 9.83 -10.54
N ARG A 73 7.78 10.39 -10.00
CA ARG A 73 8.47 11.53 -10.60
C ARG A 73 9.35 11.09 -11.75
N LEU A 74 10.09 10.00 -11.56
CA LEU A 74 11.02 9.47 -12.54
C LEU A 74 10.32 9.01 -13.83
N GLU A 75 9.17 8.33 -13.72
CA GLU A 75 8.39 7.88 -14.89
C GLU A 75 7.87 9.03 -15.76
N ARG A 76 7.69 10.24 -15.19
CA ARG A 76 7.19 11.42 -15.93
C ARG A 76 8.25 12.07 -16.79
N VAL A 77 9.51 11.97 -16.36
CA VAL A 77 10.65 12.65 -17.00
C VAL A 77 11.51 11.71 -17.83
N ASN A 78 11.35 10.39 -17.67
CA ASN A 78 12.16 9.40 -18.35
C ASN A 78 11.33 8.22 -18.85
N LYS A 79 11.29 8.05 -20.19
CA LYS A 79 10.53 6.96 -20.85
C LYS A 79 11.09 5.57 -20.52
N ALA A 80 12.41 5.42 -20.44
CA ALA A 80 13.03 4.16 -20.02
C ALA A 80 12.62 3.83 -18.58
N ALA A 81 12.72 4.81 -17.67
CA ALA A 81 12.28 4.61 -16.30
C ALA A 81 10.79 4.27 -16.20
N LYS A 82 9.92 4.88 -17.02
CA LYS A 82 8.51 4.51 -17.10
C LYS A 82 8.31 3.04 -17.45
N LYS A 83 9.09 2.50 -18.40
CA LYS A 83 9.08 1.06 -18.71
C LYS A 83 9.49 0.27 -17.47
N PHE A 84 10.65 0.51 -16.88
CA PHE A 84 11.13 -0.21 -15.70
C PHE A 84 10.16 -0.17 -14.51
N VAL A 85 9.54 0.99 -14.22
CA VAL A 85 8.52 1.13 -13.18
C VAL A 85 7.33 0.21 -13.44
N SER A 86 6.93 0.00 -14.71
CA SER A 86 5.82 -0.91 -15.05
C SER A 86 6.13 -2.40 -14.80
N PHE A 87 7.42 -2.76 -14.59
CA PHE A 87 7.82 -4.12 -14.19
C PHE A 87 7.82 -4.33 -12.68
N LEU A 88 7.69 -3.26 -11.88
CA LEU A 88 7.58 -3.42 -10.44
C LEU A 88 6.30 -4.17 -10.09
N GLN A 89 6.45 -5.17 -9.23
CA GLN A 89 5.34 -6.04 -8.84
C GLN A 89 4.21 -5.22 -8.20
N ASP A 90 2.97 -5.42 -8.66
CA ASP A 90 1.74 -4.77 -8.17
C ASP A 90 1.69 -3.24 -8.32
N ILE A 91 2.53 -2.62 -9.16
CA ILE A 91 2.67 -1.15 -9.23
C ILE A 91 1.35 -0.40 -9.43
N ASP A 92 0.47 -0.88 -10.30
CA ASP A 92 -0.81 -0.22 -10.56
C ASP A 92 -1.75 -0.33 -9.36
N TYR A 93 -1.79 -1.50 -8.71
CA TYR A 93 -2.56 -1.70 -7.48
C TYR A 93 -2.05 -0.81 -6.35
N ILE A 94 -0.73 -0.74 -6.16
CA ILE A 94 -0.10 0.09 -5.13
C ILE A 94 -0.36 1.57 -5.38
N ARG A 95 -0.23 2.02 -6.63
CA ARG A 95 -0.49 3.42 -7.04
C ARG A 95 -1.93 3.81 -6.73
N GLU A 96 -2.91 3.04 -7.19
CA GLU A 96 -4.33 3.36 -6.98
C GLU A 96 -4.75 3.21 -5.52
N THR A 97 -4.22 2.21 -4.80
CA THR A 97 -4.50 2.04 -3.37
C THR A 97 -3.94 3.19 -2.55
N ALA A 98 -2.68 3.58 -2.76
CA ALA A 98 -2.07 4.71 -2.07
C ALA A 98 -2.83 6.02 -2.35
N LYS A 99 -3.19 6.26 -3.62
CA LYS A 99 -4.00 7.41 -4.03
C LYS A 99 -5.38 7.41 -3.35
N GLY A 100 -6.07 6.27 -3.34
CA GLY A 100 -7.37 6.13 -2.69
C GLY A 100 -7.32 6.30 -1.16
N ILE A 101 -6.22 5.91 -0.50
CA ILE A 101 -6.01 6.18 0.92
C ILE A 101 -5.83 7.69 1.17
N VAL A 102 -4.98 8.37 0.38
CA VAL A 102 -4.73 9.81 0.52
C VAL A 102 -6.01 10.62 0.26
N GLN A 103 -6.80 10.26 -0.75
CA GLN A 103 -8.05 10.94 -1.08
C GLN A 103 -9.07 10.85 0.06
N ARG A 104 -9.19 9.68 0.70
CA ARG A 104 -10.12 9.42 1.81
C ARG A 104 -9.61 9.90 3.17
N ALA A 105 -8.32 10.15 3.31
CA ALA A 105 -7.73 10.63 4.55
C ALA A 105 -8.19 12.07 4.86
N VAL A 106 -8.51 12.30 6.13
CA VAL A 106 -8.80 13.64 6.67
C VAL A 106 -7.57 14.54 6.49
N SER A 107 -7.78 15.85 6.29
CA SER A 107 -6.74 16.83 5.94
C SER A 107 -5.47 16.73 6.81
N HIS A 108 -5.61 16.60 8.13
CA HIS A 108 -4.48 16.46 9.05
C HIS A 108 -3.67 15.17 8.85
N TYR A 109 -4.33 14.07 8.48
CA TYR A 109 -3.68 12.80 8.18
C TYR A 109 -3.01 12.75 6.80
N ARG A 110 -3.40 13.62 5.86
CA ARG A 110 -2.77 13.67 4.53
C ARG A 110 -1.28 14.01 4.61
N LYS A 111 -0.89 14.94 5.49
CA LYS A 111 0.53 15.29 5.69
C LYS A 111 1.34 14.09 6.15
N PHE A 112 0.79 13.29 7.07
CA PHE A 112 1.42 12.07 7.54
C PHE A 112 1.57 11.04 6.41
N MET A 113 0.52 10.86 5.59
CA MET A 113 0.58 9.98 4.43
C MET A 113 1.64 10.38 3.42
N PHE A 114 1.74 11.67 3.08
CA PHE A 114 2.79 12.14 2.17
C PHE A 114 4.19 11.89 2.73
N THR A 115 4.34 11.94 4.06
CA THR A 115 5.60 11.62 4.73
C THR A 115 5.92 10.14 4.60
N ILE A 116 4.97 9.25 4.92
CA ILE A 116 5.14 7.79 4.75
C ILE A 116 5.51 7.46 3.31
N LEU A 117 4.76 7.98 2.32
CA LEU A 117 5.02 7.74 0.90
C LEU A 117 6.35 8.29 0.40
N LYS A 118 6.95 9.24 1.12
CA LYS A 118 8.26 9.83 0.81
C LYS A 118 9.41 9.00 1.39
N ILE A 119 9.24 8.45 2.58
CA ILE A 119 10.32 7.75 3.31
C ILE A 119 10.28 6.23 3.13
N THR A 120 9.12 5.66 2.81
CA THR A 120 8.96 4.20 2.66
C THR A 120 9.40 3.81 1.27
N ALA A 121 10.35 2.87 1.18
CA ALA A 121 10.74 2.22 -0.06
C ALA A 121 9.55 1.49 -0.68
N TYR A 122 9.56 1.31 -2.00
CA TYR A 122 8.46 0.72 -2.74
C TYR A 122 8.16 -0.71 -2.27
N HIS A 123 9.16 -1.57 -2.09
CA HIS A 123 8.96 -2.91 -1.54
C HIS A 123 8.28 -2.91 -0.16
N GLY A 124 8.67 -1.98 0.72
CA GLY A 124 8.08 -1.84 2.05
C GLY A 124 6.63 -1.36 1.98
N LEU A 125 6.34 -0.39 1.10
CA LEU A 125 4.97 0.06 0.86
C LEU A 125 4.12 -1.05 0.23
N ARG A 126 4.70 -1.82 -0.70
CA ARG A 126 4.04 -2.97 -1.32
C ARG A 126 3.64 -3.97 -0.25
N TYR A 127 4.60 -4.40 0.58
CA TYR A 127 4.35 -5.30 1.70
C TYR A 127 3.20 -4.79 2.58
N LEU A 128 3.24 -3.52 2.98
CA LEU A 128 2.20 -2.94 3.85
C LEU A 128 0.81 -2.96 3.20
N LEU A 129 0.71 -2.75 1.89
CA LEU A 129 -0.57 -2.63 1.19
C LEU A 129 -1.12 -3.96 0.66
N THR A 130 -0.26 -4.96 0.41
CA THR A 130 -0.66 -6.27 -0.10
C THR A 130 -0.71 -7.35 0.99
N THR A 131 -0.13 -7.11 2.16
CA THR A 131 -0.21 -8.06 3.28
C THR A 131 -1.52 -7.89 4.03
N PHE A 132 -2.25 -9.00 4.16
CA PHE A 132 -3.53 -9.07 4.87
C PHE A 132 -3.41 -9.81 6.19
N THR A 133 -2.20 -10.06 6.68
CA THR A 133 -1.95 -10.78 7.93
C THR A 133 -1.55 -9.79 9.01
N CYS A 134 -2.25 -9.80 10.14
CA CYS A 134 -1.91 -8.98 11.30
C CYS A 134 -0.54 -9.39 11.83
N GLU A 135 0.39 -8.44 11.88
CA GLU A 135 1.76 -8.66 12.36
C GLU A 135 1.84 -9.09 13.84
N THR A 136 0.76 -8.89 14.61
CA THR A 136 0.72 -9.21 16.05
C THR A 136 0.10 -10.57 16.34
N CYS A 137 -0.96 -10.96 15.63
CA CYS A 137 -1.76 -12.15 15.98
C CYS A 137 -2.02 -13.11 14.81
N GLY A 138 -1.51 -12.84 13.61
CA GLY A 138 -1.67 -13.71 12.45
C GLY A 138 -3.08 -13.74 11.83
N LYS A 139 -4.10 -13.14 12.48
CA LYS A 139 -5.44 -13.00 11.93
C LYS A 139 -5.47 -12.05 10.73
N PRO A 140 -6.52 -12.09 9.88
CA PRO A 140 -6.72 -11.08 8.85
C PRO A 140 -6.65 -9.65 9.40
N GLY A 141 -5.78 -8.83 8.80
CA GLY A 141 -5.47 -7.47 9.17
C GLY A 141 -5.43 -6.55 7.95
N SER A 142 -5.35 -5.25 8.21
CA SER A 142 -5.19 -4.26 7.13
C SER A 142 -4.16 -3.21 7.54
N PHE A 143 -3.59 -2.54 6.54
CA PHE A 143 -2.62 -1.48 6.76
C PHE A 143 -3.19 -0.36 7.65
N ARG A 144 -2.57 -0.16 8.80
CA ARG A 144 -2.87 0.94 9.73
C ARG A 144 -1.82 2.01 9.57
N MET A 145 -2.19 2.98 8.76
CA MET A 145 -1.44 4.19 8.43
C MET A 145 -0.73 4.85 9.61
N ILE A 146 -1.43 5.10 10.73
CA ILE A 146 -0.87 5.78 11.91
C ILE A 146 0.29 4.99 12.53
N LYS A 147 0.19 3.66 12.53
CA LYS A 147 1.19 2.76 13.14
C LYS A 147 2.21 2.26 12.12
N VAL A 148 2.00 2.52 10.83
CA VAL A 148 2.78 2.00 9.69
C VAL A 148 2.95 0.47 9.79
N LYS A 149 1.85 -0.24 10.09
CA LYS A 149 1.83 -1.69 10.31
C LYS A 149 0.55 -2.32 9.82
N VAL A 150 0.57 -3.60 9.47
CA VAL A 150 -0.65 -4.38 9.19
C VAL A 150 -1.22 -4.93 10.50
N LEU A 151 -2.40 -4.45 10.90
CA LEU A 151 -3.06 -4.85 12.15
C LEU A 151 -4.54 -5.15 11.95
N CYS A 152 -5.04 -6.16 12.66
CA CYS A 152 -6.49 -6.35 12.85
C CYS A 152 -7.04 -5.29 13.82
N ASP A 153 -8.36 -5.09 13.84
CA ASP A 153 -9.00 -4.08 14.68
C ASP A 153 -8.81 -4.35 16.19
N GLU A 154 -8.78 -5.63 16.60
CA GLU A 154 -8.50 -6.04 17.98
C GLU A 154 -7.11 -5.54 18.43
N CYS A 155 -6.05 -5.87 17.67
CA CYS A 155 -4.67 -5.46 17.98
C CYS A 155 -4.43 -3.96 17.77
N GLN A 156 -5.23 -3.29 16.94
CA GLN A 156 -5.19 -1.84 16.84
C GLN A 156 -5.69 -1.19 18.13
N ASN A 157 -6.81 -1.69 18.67
CA ASN A 157 -7.54 -1.10 19.80
C ASN A 157 -7.00 -1.54 21.17
N SER A 158 -6.37 -2.71 21.30
CA SER A 158 -5.81 -3.19 22.56
C SER A 158 -4.74 -2.25 23.14
N LYS A 159 -3.97 -1.55 22.29
CA LYS A 159 -3.01 -0.52 22.76
C LYS A 159 -3.68 0.74 23.31
N LYS A 160 -4.92 1.06 22.91
CA LYS A 160 -5.65 2.23 23.46
C LYS A 160 -6.18 1.99 24.87
N GLN A 161 -6.27 0.74 25.32
CA GLN A 161 -6.72 0.39 26.66
C GLN A 161 -5.60 0.35 27.70
N LEU A 162 -4.33 0.44 27.27
CA LEU A 162 -3.15 0.44 28.15
C LEU A 162 -2.58 1.84 28.43
N GLU A 163 -3.16 2.88 27.82
CA GLU A 163 -2.77 4.30 27.99
C GLU A 163 -3.86 5.11 28.72
N LEU A 164 -4.80 4.44 29.38
CA LEU A 164 -5.83 4.98 30.28
C LEU A 164 -5.73 4.26 31.63
#